data_AF-X1RXP5-F1
#
_entry.id   AF-X1RXP5-F1
#
_cell.length_a   1.000
_cell.length_b   1.000
_cell.length_c   1.000
_cell.angle_alpha   90.00
_cell.angle_beta   90.00
_cell.angle_gamma   90.00
#
_symmetry.space_group_name_H-M   'P 1'
#
loop_
_entity.id
_entity.type
_entity.pdbx_description
1 polymer ?
#
loop_
_entity_poly.entity_id
_entity_poly.type
_entity_poly.pdbx_seq_one_letter_code
_entity_poly.pdbx_strand_id
1 'polypeptide(L)'
;EGFGSVEGKAAYMMAFKIGNDSFKVVWPVLPSRTGKPSAAKVQAATLLYHDIKAKAMTASVLGASVAFFSYMMLPDGRVASELARPELSDVFPLQLGAGD
;
A
#
# COMPACT_ATOMS: atom_id res chain seq x y z
N GLU A 1 -5.09 -12.95 3.67
CA GLU A 1 -5.08 -11.58 4.23
C GLU A 1 -4.91 -11.66 5.74
N GLY A 2 -4.31 -10.65 6.35
CA GLY A 2 -4.13 -10.56 7.81
C GLY A 2 -4.23 -9.11 8.29
N PHE A 3 -4.69 -8.91 9.52
CA PHE A 3 -4.69 -7.62 10.21
C PHE A 3 -3.66 -7.66 11.34
N GLY A 4 -2.84 -6.62 11.47
CA GLY A 4 -1.77 -6.58 12.45
C GLY A 4 -1.25 -5.17 12.67
N SER A 5 0.03 -5.06 13.05
CA SER A 5 0.71 -3.77 13.19
C SER A 5 2.08 -3.80 12.50
N VAL A 6 2.46 -2.68 11.91
CA VAL A 6 3.79 -2.43 11.33
C VAL A 6 4.29 -1.12 11.93
N GLU A 7 5.48 -1.13 12.52
CA GLU A 7 6.06 0.04 13.21
C GLU A 7 5.11 0.68 14.25
N GLY A 8 4.36 -0.16 14.97
CA GLY A 8 3.39 0.29 15.98
C GLY A 8 2.09 0.86 15.43
N LYS A 9 1.92 0.93 14.10
CA LYS A 9 0.67 1.38 13.45
C LYS A 9 -0.15 0.18 12.98
N ALA A 10 -1.46 0.21 13.25
CA ALA A 10 -2.36 -0.82 12.75
C ALA A 10 -2.35 -0.83 11.21
N ALA A 11 -2.35 -2.02 10.61
CA ALA A 11 -2.29 -2.17 9.16
C ALA A 11 -2.96 -3.47 8.69
N TYR A 12 -3.45 -3.45 7.46
CA TYR A 12 -3.84 -4.65 6.72
C TYR A 12 -2.67 -5.14 5.88
N MET A 13 -2.49 -6.45 5.81
CA MET A 13 -1.48 -7.09 4.98
C MET A 13 -2.14 -8.11 4.04
N MET A 14 -1.76 -8.05 2.78
CA MET A 14 -2.10 -9.06 1.79
C MET A 14 -0.82 -9.50 1.09
N ALA A 15 -0.60 -10.81 1.04
CA ALA A 15 0.47 -11.43 0.29
C ALA A 15 -0.15 -12.44 -0.69
N PHE A 16 0.31 -12.43 -1.94
CA PHE A 16 -0.20 -13.27 -3.01
C PHE A 16 0.87 -13.52 -4.07
N LYS A 17 0.62 -14.48 -4.97
CA LYS A 17 1.51 -14.80 -6.09
C LYS A 17 0.75 -14.74 -7.40
N ILE A 18 1.41 -14.27 -8.45
CA ILE A 18 0.92 -14.35 -9.83
C ILE A 18 2.07 -14.86 -10.70
N GLY A 19 1.91 -16.06 -11.27
CA GLY A 19 3.02 -16.74 -11.94
C GLY A 19 4.17 -17.01 -10.97
N ASN A 20 5.37 -16.57 -11.33
CA ASN A 20 6.58 -16.73 -10.51
C ASN A 20 6.81 -15.57 -9.54
N ASP A 21 6.06 -14.48 -9.67
CA ASP A 21 6.25 -13.27 -8.86
C ASP A 21 5.46 -13.38 -7.55
N SER A 22 6.09 -12.93 -6.46
CA SER A 22 5.45 -12.81 -5.15
C SER A 22 5.24 -11.34 -4.82
N PHE A 23 4.08 -11.01 -4.30
CA PHE A 23 3.69 -9.65 -3.97
C PHE A 23 3.23 -9.58 -2.51
N LYS A 24 3.57 -8.46 -1.85
CA LYS A 24 3.14 -8.14 -0.50
C LYS A 24 2.77 -6.67 -0.44
N VAL A 25 1.55 -6.40 0.01
CA VAL A 25 1.05 -5.06 0.28
C VAL A 25 0.79 -4.91 1.78
N VAL A 26 1.23 -3.78 2.33
CA VAL A 26 0.93 -3.33 3.68
C VAL A 26 0.17 -2.01 3.56
N TRP A 27 -1.09 -2.02 3.97
CA TRP A 27 -1.95 -0.85 3.93
C TRP A 27 -2.21 -0.31 5.33
N PRO A 28 -1.72 0.89 5.68
CA PRO A 28 -1.85 1.42 7.02
C PRO A 28 -3.31 1.81 7.33
N VAL A 29 -3.71 1.61 8.58
CA VAL A 29 -4.92 2.20 9.15
C VAL A 29 -4.56 3.57 9.69
N LEU A 30 -5.05 4.61 9.02
CA LEU A 30 -4.83 5.99 9.47
C LEU A 30 -5.64 6.27 10.74
N PRO A 31 -5.14 7.09 11.67
CA PRO A 31 -5.91 7.51 12.84
C PRO A 31 -7.24 8.15 12.44
N SER A 32 -8.32 7.77 13.13
CA SER A 32 -9.62 8.40 12.92
C SER A 32 -9.63 9.80 13.53
N ARG A 33 -9.88 10.82 12.71
CA ARG A 33 -10.09 12.20 13.19
C ARG A 33 -11.21 12.31 14.22
N THR A 34 -12.26 11.50 14.09
CA THR A 34 -13.43 11.49 14.98
C THR A 34 -13.30 10.49 16.13
N GLY A 35 -12.11 9.91 16.36
CA GLY A 35 -11.89 8.94 17.44
C GLY A 35 -12.67 7.64 17.27
N LYS A 36 -12.98 7.22 16.03
CA LYS A 36 -13.70 5.96 15.72
C LYS A 36 -12.77 4.96 15.01
N PRO A 37 -12.03 4.10 15.77
CA PRO A 37 -11.07 3.17 15.17
C PRO A 37 -11.71 2.14 14.23
N SER A 38 -12.95 1.72 14.49
CA SER A 38 -13.67 0.79 13.61
C SER A 38 -13.90 1.37 12.22
N ALA A 39 -14.30 2.64 12.14
CA ALA A 39 -14.50 3.33 10.87
C ALA A 39 -13.18 3.47 10.08
N ALA A 40 -12.08 3.79 10.77
CA ALA A 40 -10.75 3.86 10.14
C ALA A 40 -10.30 2.50 9.58
N LYS A 41 -10.55 1.40 10.30
CA LYS A 41 -10.26 0.05 9.81
C LYS A 41 -11.07 -0.30 8.56
N VAL A 42 -12.38 -0.03 8.58
CA VAL A 42 -13.25 -0.25 7.41
C VAL A 42 -12.75 0.57 6.22
N GLN A 43 -12.45 1.85 6.42
CA GLN A 43 -11.93 2.71 5.36
C GLN A 43 -10.61 2.18 4.77
N ALA A 44 -9.67 1.75 5.62
CA ALA A 44 -8.40 1.19 5.16
C ALA A 44 -8.60 -0.11 4.35
N ALA A 45 -9.49 -1.00 4.80
CA ALA A 45 -9.83 -2.21 4.06
C ALA A 45 -10.49 -1.90 2.71
N THR A 46 -11.41 -0.93 2.66
CA THR A 46 -12.05 -0.47 1.42
C THR A 46 -11.03 0.11 0.44
N LEU A 47 -10.10 0.93 0.92
CA LEU A 47 -9.04 1.48 0.07
C LEU A 47 -8.12 0.40 -0.49
N LEU A 48 -7.69 -0.55 0.36
CA LEU A 48 -6.89 -1.69 -0.08
C LEU A 48 -7.62 -2.50 -1.16
N TYR A 49 -8.91 -2.79 -0.96
CA TYR A 49 -9.72 -3.50 -1.96
C TYR A 49 -9.74 -2.78 -3.31
N HIS A 50 -10.02 -1.47 -3.31
CA HIS A 50 -10.09 -0.69 -4.55
C HIS A 50 -8.73 -0.54 -5.24
N ASP A 51 -7.64 -0.42 -4.47
CA ASP A 51 -6.29 -0.38 -5.00
C ASP A 51 -5.93 -1.69 -5.71
N ILE A 52 -6.17 -2.84 -5.08
CA ILE A 52 -5.92 -4.16 -5.67
C ILE A 52 -6.80 -4.38 -6.90
N LYS A 53 -8.08 -4.00 -6.85
CA LYS A 53 -8.98 -4.08 -8.01
C LYS A 53 -8.47 -3.24 -9.18
N ALA A 54 -8.05 -2.01 -8.95
CA ALA A 54 -7.51 -1.14 -10.00
C ALA A 54 -6.24 -1.75 -10.61
N LYS A 55 -5.31 -2.26 -9.79
CA LYS A 55 -4.09 -2.93 -10.27
C LYS A 55 -4.39 -4.21 -11.03
N ALA A 56 -5.39 -4.99 -10.63
CA ALA A 56 -5.82 -6.16 -11.38
C ALA A 56 -6.33 -5.80 -12.78
N MET A 57 -7.06 -4.67 -12.91
CA MET A 57 -7.45 -4.14 -14.23
C MET A 57 -6.24 -3.69 -15.06
N THR A 58 -5.24 -3.04 -14.45
CA THR A 58 -3.99 -2.70 -15.15
C THR A 58 -3.22 -3.96 -15.57
N ALA A 59 -3.21 -4.99 -14.73
CA ALA A 59 -2.50 -6.24 -14.97
C ALA A 59 -3.06 -7.03 -16.17
N SER A 60 -4.35 -6.92 -16.46
CA SER A 60 -4.94 -7.58 -17.63
C SER A 60 -4.49 -6.95 -18.95
N VAL A 61 -3.99 -5.72 -18.92
CA VAL A 61 -3.51 -4.99 -20.11
C VAL A 61 -1.98 -5.01 -20.22
N LEU A 62 -1.28 -4.75 -19.10
CA LEU A 62 0.17 -4.52 -19.08
C LEU A 62 0.96 -5.66 -18.41
N GLY A 63 0.27 -6.66 -17.84
CA GLY A 63 0.89 -7.74 -17.08
C GLY A 63 1.05 -7.44 -15.58
N ALA A 64 1.17 -8.51 -14.79
CA ALA A 64 1.18 -8.44 -13.32
C ALA A 64 2.41 -7.73 -12.76
N SER A 65 3.60 -7.98 -13.31
CA SER A 65 4.86 -7.42 -12.81
C SER A 65 4.87 -5.88 -12.91
N VAL A 66 4.31 -5.32 -13.99
CA VAL A 66 4.17 -3.87 -14.17
C VAL A 66 3.11 -3.31 -13.22
N ALA A 67 1.92 -3.92 -13.18
CA ALA A 67 0.79 -3.40 -12.41
C ALA A 67 1.01 -3.44 -10.88
N PHE A 68 1.75 -4.43 -10.40
CA PHE A 68 2.03 -4.65 -8.98
C PHE A 68 3.50 -4.40 -8.62
N PHE A 69 4.27 -3.71 -9.46
CA PHE A 69 5.70 -3.47 -9.25
C PHE A 69 6.00 -2.92 -7.85
N SER A 70 5.21 -1.95 -7.37
CA SER A 70 5.38 -1.36 -6.04
C SER A 70 5.22 -2.36 -4.89
N TYR A 71 4.53 -3.48 -5.11
CA TYR A 71 4.27 -4.53 -4.12
C TYR A 71 5.12 -5.78 -4.35
N MET A 72 5.99 -5.76 -5.35
CA MET A 72 6.83 -6.91 -5.67
C MET A 72 7.79 -7.19 -4.52
N MET A 73 7.80 -8.43 -4.06
CA MET A 73 8.79 -8.93 -3.11
C MET A 73 10.08 -9.25 -3.85
N LEU A 74 11.18 -8.72 -3.32
CA LEU A 74 12.52 -9.00 -3.79
C LEU A 74 13.06 -10.29 -3.15
N PRO A 75 14.16 -10.86 -3.68
CA PRO A 75 14.75 -12.09 -3.16
C PRO A 75 15.15 -12.01 -1.68
N ASP A 76 15.38 -10.81 -1.15
CA ASP A 76 15.72 -10.54 0.25
C ASP A 76 14.49 -10.41 1.16
N GLY A 77 13.28 -10.59 0.62
CA GLY A 77 12.01 -10.51 1.35
C GLY A 77 11.48 -9.09 1.57
N ARG A 78 12.19 -8.05 1.13
CA ARG A 78 11.69 -6.66 1.13
C ARG A 78 10.74 -6.42 -0.03
N VAL A 79 9.88 -5.43 0.12
CA VAL A 79 9.00 -4.97 -0.96
C VAL A 79 9.69 -3.85 -1.74
N ALA A 80 9.51 -3.79 -3.06
CA ALA A 80 10.12 -2.76 -3.90
C ALA A 80 9.84 -1.32 -3.42
N SER A 81 8.65 -1.05 -2.88
CA SER A 81 8.32 0.25 -2.26
C SER A 81 9.13 0.58 -0.99
N GLU A 82 9.68 -0.42 -0.31
CA GLU A 82 10.53 -0.23 0.88
C GLU A 82 11.95 0.20 0.49
N LEU A 83 12.43 -0.17 -0.70
CA LEU A 83 13.71 0.33 -1.23
C LEU A 83 13.65 1.81 -1.64
N ALA A 84 12.46 2.32 -1.95
CA ALA A 84 12.27 3.74 -2.28
C ALA A 84 12.36 4.67 -1.05
N ARG A 85 12.61 4.16 0.17
CA ARG A 85 12.73 4.99 1.37
C ARG A 85 14.06 4.77 2.08
N PRO A 86 15.03 5.66 1.81
CA PRO A 86 15.77 6.25 2.94
C PRO A 86 15.62 7.78 3.08
N GLU A 87 15.20 8.52 2.04
CA GLU A 87 15.30 10.01 2.04
C GLU A 87 14.04 10.74 1.53
N LEU A 88 12.98 10.02 1.13
CA LEU A 88 11.80 10.62 0.48
C LEU A 88 10.84 11.41 1.41
N SER A 89 11.18 11.55 2.70
CA SER A 89 10.52 12.51 3.60
C SER A 89 11.03 13.93 3.43
N ASP A 90 12.22 14.13 2.85
CA ASP A 90 12.85 15.46 2.72
C ASP A 90 12.56 16.14 1.37
N VAL A 91 11.90 15.43 0.43
CA VAL A 91 11.76 15.86 -0.98
C VAL A 91 10.30 16.10 -1.41
N PHE A 92 9.33 16.12 -0.48
CA PHE A 92 8.00 16.64 -0.78
C PHE A 92 7.81 18.02 -0.15
N PRO A 93 8.21 19.12 -0.83
CA PRO A 93 7.66 20.42 -0.52
C PRO A 93 6.14 20.34 -0.66
N LEU A 94 5.44 20.77 0.37
CA LEU A 94 4.03 21.15 0.32
C LEU A 94 3.83 22.13 -0.85
N GLN A 95 3.43 21.62 -2.01
CA GLN A 95 2.80 22.41 -3.07
C GLN A 95 1.40 21.86 -3.31
N LEU A 96 0.54 22.08 -2.33
CA LEU A 96 -0.87 22.34 -2.59
C LEU A 96 -1.04 23.83 -2.30
N GLY A 97 -1.36 24.59 -3.34
CA GLY A 97 -1.38 26.05 -3.35
C GLY A 97 -2.22 26.63 -2.22
N ALA A 98 -1.69 27.69 -1.62
CA ALA A 98 -2.50 28.72 -0.99
C ALA A 98 -3.35 29.36 -2.09
N GLY A 99 -4.62 29.01 -2.10
CA GLY A 99 -5.67 29.72 -2.82
C GLY A 99 -6.77 30.04 -1.83
N ASP A 100 -6.56 31.13 -1.09
CA ASP A 100 -7.53 32.20 -0.78
C ASP A 100 -6.77 33.35 -0.09
#